data_AF-A0A419EEL9-F1
#
_entry.id   AF-A0A419EEL9-F1
#
_cell.length_a   1.000
_cell.length_b   1.000
_cell.length_c   1.000
_cell.angle_alpha   90.00
_cell.angle_beta   90.00
_cell.angle_gamma   90.00
#
_symmetry.space_group_name_H-M   'P 1'
#
loop_
_entity.id
_entity.type
_entity.pdbx_description
1 polymer ?
#
loop_
_entity_poly.entity_id
_entity_poly.type
_entity_poly.pdbx_seq_one_letter_code
_entity_poly.pdbx_strand_id
1 'polypeptide(L)'
;MRSKQSGLVVAIIHHCWRLLSFRGDLRLMPDSLGFVWVVMGASFLGGMTEQLVRGRAWELALVTTFAWLGFILLAANRSEDFNRRLASALGLLSIGIQALLVISIWIPGAEWLVAIWSGLAVMHLLSNANNDRARAWR
;
A
#
# COMPACT_ATOMS: atom_id res chain seq x y z
N MET A 1 2.56 24.91 -15.05
CA MET A 1 2.88 23.51 -14.65
C MET A 1 2.35 23.06 -13.28
N ARG A 2 1.95 23.97 -12.36
CA ARG A 2 1.45 23.63 -11.01
C ARG A 2 0.11 22.84 -10.94
N SER A 3 -0.79 22.94 -11.92
CA SER A 3 -2.13 22.34 -11.83
C SER A 3 -2.16 20.81 -11.96
N LYS A 4 -1.27 20.22 -12.77
CA LYS A 4 -1.20 18.75 -12.96
C LYS A 4 -0.63 18.03 -11.72
N GLN A 5 0.32 18.67 -11.03
CA GLN A 5 0.99 18.10 -9.86
C GLN A 5 0.07 18.06 -8.64
N SER A 6 -0.72 19.12 -8.41
CA SER A 6 -1.78 19.11 -7.38
C SER A 6 -2.84 18.05 -7.65
N GLY A 7 -3.20 17.81 -8.92
CA GLY A 7 -4.13 16.74 -9.28
C GLY A 7 -3.62 15.34 -8.91
N LEU A 8 -2.33 15.08 -9.10
CA LEU A 8 -1.73 13.78 -8.81
C LEU A 8 -1.67 13.48 -7.31
N VAL A 9 -1.25 14.45 -6.49
CA VAL A 9 -1.21 14.28 -5.03
C VAL A 9 -2.61 14.07 -4.47
N VAL A 10 -3.60 14.85 -4.92
CA VAL A 10 -5.00 14.69 -4.52
C VAL A 10 -5.54 13.31 -4.94
N ALA A 11 -5.19 12.84 -6.14
CA ALA A 11 -5.60 11.52 -6.60
C ALA A 11 -4.99 10.39 -5.75
N ILE A 12 -3.72 10.50 -5.35
CA ILE A 12 -3.06 9.55 -4.45
C ILE A 12 -3.76 9.54 -3.09
N ILE A 13 -3.95 10.69 -2.46
CA ILE A 13 -4.62 10.81 -1.16
C ILE A 13 -6.02 10.21 -1.23
N HIS A 14 -6.77 10.53 -2.28
CA HIS A 14 -8.11 9.98 -2.51
C HIS A 14 -8.09 8.46 -2.67
N HIS A 15 -7.13 7.89 -3.42
CA HIS A 15 -7.01 6.44 -3.57
C HIS A 15 -6.60 5.77 -2.26
N CYS A 16 -5.64 6.32 -1.51
CA CYS A 16 -5.27 5.82 -0.19
C CYS A 16 -6.47 5.80 0.75
N TRP A 17 -7.22 6.90 0.83
CA TRP A 17 -8.44 6.99 1.64
C TRP A 17 -9.49 5.96 1.22
N ARG A 18 -9.72 5.81 -0.09
CA ARG A 18 -10.69 4.86 -0.62
C ARG A 18 -10.30 3.40 -0.33
N LEU A 19 -9.01 3.08 -0.39
CA LEU A 19 -8.48 1.76 -0.03
C LEU A 19 -8.61 1.50 1.48
N LEU A 20 -8.24 2.48 2.31
CA LEU A 20 -8.36 2.40 3.78
C LEU A 20 -9.80 2.29 4.27
N SER A 21 -10.76 2.82 3.51
CA SER A 21 -12.20 2.73 3.78
C SER A 21 -12.87 1.48 3.19
N PHE A 22 -12.08 0.49 2.74
CA PHE A 22 -12.57 -0.76 2.12
C PHE A 22 -13.41 -0.56 0.86
N ARG A 23 -13.28 0.60 0.21
CA ARG A 23 -13.97 0.92 -1.05
C ARG A 23 -13.05 0.80 -2.27
N GLY A 24 -11.87 0.24 -2.08
CA GLY A 24 -10.87 0.06 -3.12
C GLY A 24 -11.34 -0.92 -4.19
N ASP A 25 -11.43 -0.44 -5.43
CA ASP A 25 -11.70 -1.28 -6.60
C ASP A 25 -10.39 -1.47 -7.38
N LEU A 26 -9.96 -2.71 -7.54
CA LEU A 26 -8.74 -3.08 -8.27
C LEU A 26 -8.83 -2.69 -9.75
N ARG A 27 -10.02 -2.60 -10.32
CA ARG A 27 -10.22 -2.22 -11.73
C ARG A 27 -9.88 -0.76 -12.00
N LEU A 28 -9.94 0.08 -10.97
CA LEU A 28 -9.59 1.50 -11.05
C LEU A 28 -8.08 1.74 -10.86
N MET A 29 -7.31 0.70 -10.52
CA MET A 29 -5.88 0.82 -10.35
C MET A 29 -5.15 0.84 -11.71
N PRO A 30 -4.12 1.69 -11.86
CA PRO A 30 -3.32 1.70 -13.08
C PRO A 30 -2.65 0.35 -13.33
N ASP A 31 -2.80 -0.15 -14.55
CA ASP A 31 -2.16 -1.38 -15.01
C ASP A 31 -0.83 -1.10 -15.72
N SER A 32 0.09 -0.44 -15.03
CA SER A 32 1.37 -0.03 -15.60
C SER A 32 2.53 -0.37 -14.68
N LEU A 33 3.59 -0.94 -15.26
CA LEU A 33 4.83 -1.23 -14.54
C LEU A 33 5.46 0.05 -13.96
N GLY A 34 5.41 1.15 -14.72
CA GLY A 34 5.91 2.45 -14.24
C GLY A 34 5.21 2.92 -12.97
N PHE A 35 3.87 2.79 -12.90
CA PHE A 35 3.13 3.14 -11.69
C PHE A 35 3.45 2.22 -10.53
N VAL A 36 3.60 0.91 -10.76
CA VAL A 36 4.05 -0.04 -9.73
C VAL A 36 5.39 0.40 -9.15
N TRP A 37 6.38 0.74 -9.99
CA TRP A 37 7.69 1.20 -9.53
C TRP A 37 7.61 2.48 -8.70
N VAL A 38 6.80 3.46 -9.14
CA VAL A 38 6.60 4.71 -8.39
C VAL A 38 6.01 4.43 -7.02
N VAL A 39 4.96 3.62 -6.95
CA VAL A 39 4.28 3.31 -5.69
C VAL A 39 5.18 2.48 -4.79
N MET A 40 5.91 1.48 -5.31
CA MET A 40 6.86 0.69 -4.52
C MET A 40 8.01 1.54 -3.98
N GLY A 41 8.53 2.48 -4.78
CA GLY A 41 9.54 3.44 -4.32
C GLY A 41 9.00 4.36 -3.22
N ALA A 42 7.77 4.85 -3.36
CA ALA A 42 7.12 5.64 -2.32
C ALA A 42 6.86 4.82 -1.05
N SER A 43 6.41 3.57 -1.16
CA SER A 43 6.25 2.65 -0.02
C SER A 43 7.58 2.32 0.65
N PHE A 44 8.68 2.22 -0.11
CA PHE A 44 10.02 2.06 0.44
C PHE A 44 10.42 3.27 1.29
N LEU A 45 10.31 4.47 0.72
CA LEU A 45 10.65 5.71 1.42
C LEU A 45 9.77 5.93 2.65
N GLY A 46 8.46 5.66 2.54
CA GLY A 46 7.53 5.75 3.66
C GLY A 46 7.83 4.73 4.75
N GLY A 47 8.18 3.49 4.40
CA GLY A 47 8.54 2.44 5.38
C GLY A 47 9.84 2.78 6.12
N MET A 48 10.86 3.24 5.38
CA MET A 48 12.11 3.73 5.99
C MET A 48 11.86 4.90 6.93
N THR A 49 11.08 5.88 6.49
CA THR A 49 10.74 7.07 7.29
C THR A 49 10.00 6.67 8.56
N GLU A 50 8.99 5.81 8.45
CA GLU A 50 8.19 5.34 9.57
C GLU A 50 9.05 4.62 10.63
N GLN A 51 9.92 3.71 10.22
CA GLN A 51 10.81 2.98 11.12
C GLN A 51 11.83 3.92 11.80
N LEU A 52 12.42 4.85 11.05
CA LEU A 52 13.40 5.79 11.58
C LEU A 52 12.78 6.79 12.57
N VAL A 53 11.57 7.30 12.28
CA VAL A 53 10.83 8.18 13.20
C VAL A 53 10.47 7.44 14.50
N ARG A 54 10.24 6.13 14.43
CA ARG A 54 10.06 5.26 15.61
C ARG A 54 11.37 4.92 16.35
N GLY A 55 12.49 5.51 15.95
CA GLY A 55 13.80 5.32 16.59
C GLY A 55 14.44 3.96 16.31
N ARG A 56 14.04 3.26 15.24
CA ARG A 56 14.67 1.99 14.86
C ARG A 56 16.01 2.23 14.17
N ALA A 57 16.93 1.29 14.36
CA ALA A 57 18.21 1.29 13.66
C ALA A 57 18.02 1.14 12.15
N TRP A 58 18.94 1.72 11.37
CA TRP A 58 18.89 1.73 9.90
C TRP A 58 18.79 0.33 9.30
N GLU A 59 19.54 -0.63 9.84
CA GLU A 59 19.55 -2.03 9.40
C GLU A 59 18.16 -2.66 9.56
N LEU A 60 17.54 -2.42 10.71
CA LEU A 60 16.23 -2.99 11.03
C LEU A 60 15.13 -2.32 10.21
N ALA A 61 15.23 -1.01 9.97
CA ALA A 61 14.35 -0.28 9.07
C ALA A 61 14.42 -0.81 7.62
N LEU A 62 15.62 -1.13 7.14
CA LEU A 62 15.81 -1.72 5.81
C LEU A 62 15.20 -3.12 5.74
N VAL A 63 15.52 -3.99 6.70
CA VAL A 63 15.03 -5.37 6.72
C VAL A 63 13.49 -5.41 6.75
N THR A 64 12.86 -4.64 7.62
CA THR A 64 11.39 -4.62 7.72
C THR A 64 10.75 -4.04 6.47
N THR A 65 11.30 -2.95 5.92
CA THR A 65 10.79 -2.34 4.69
C THR A 65 10.92 -3.30 3.50
N PHE A 66 12.08 -3.93 3.31
CA PHE A 66 12.25 -4.90 2.21
C PHE A 66 11.39 -6.15 2.39
N ALA A 67 11.23 -6.65 3.62
CA ALA A 67 10.33 -7.77 3.90
C ALA A 67 8.89 -7.44 3.49
N TRP A 68 8.43 -6.21 3.80
CA TRP A 68 7.10 -5.75 3.42
C TRP A 68 6.95 -5.59 1.90
N LEU A 69 7.93 -5.00 1.21
CA LEU A 69 7.90 -4.89 -0.24
C LEU A 69 7.95 -6.26 -0.92
N GLY A 70 8.76 -7.18 -0.39
CA GLY A 70 8.82 -8.57 -0.83
C GLY A 70 7.47 -9.27 -0.67
N PHE A 71 6.76 -9.03 0.44
CA PHE A 71 5.40 -9.52 0.64
C PHE A 71 4.43 -8.99 -0.42
N ILE A 72 4.46 -7.69 -0.72
CA ILE A 72 3.59 -7.09 -1.76
C ILE A 72 3.86 -7.74 -3.11
N LEU A 73 5.13 -7.89 -3.49
CA LEU A 73 5.52 -8.51 -4.76
C LEU A 73 5.07 -9.97 -4.82
N LEU A 74 5.30 -10.75 -3.75
CA LEU A 74 4.89 -12.14 -3.66
C LEU A 74 3.36 -12.30 -3.75
N ALA A 75 2.61 -11.42 -3.07
CA ALA A 75 1.15 -11.41 -3.12
C ALA A 75 0.63 -11.08 -4.52
N ALA A 76 1.27 -10.14 -5.21
CA ALA A 76 0.94 -9.78 -6.59
C ALA A 76 1.36 -10.85 -7.61
N ASN A 77 2.37 -11.67 -7.31
CA ASN A 77 2.92 -12.70 -8.19
C ASN A 77 2.21 -14.06 -8.11
N ARG A 78 1.02 -14.15 -7.48
CA ARG A 78 0.27 -15.42 -7.34
C ARG A 78 -0.55 -15.82 -8.58
N SER A 79 -0.13 -15.47 -9.79
CA SER A 79 -0.82 -15.84 -11.04
C SER A 79 0.21 -16.18 -12.11
N GLU A 80 -0.24 -16.78 -13.22
CA GLU A 80 0.62 -17.03 -14.39
C GLU A 80 1.32 -15.74 -14.87
N ASP A 81 0.70 -14.57 -14.59
CA ASP A 81 1.24 -13.23 -14.80
C ASP A 81 1.23 -12.37 -13.53
N PHE A 82 2.22 -11.47 -13.41
CA PHE A 82 2.29 -10.51 -12.31
C PHE A 82 1.11 -9.51 -12.30
N ASN A 83 0.30 -9.52 -11.25
CA ASN A 83 -0.86 -8.63 -11.13
C ASN A 83 -0.44 -7.21 -10.70
N ARG A 84 -0.18 -6.35 -11.71
CA ARG A 84 0.26 -4.97 -11.53
C ARG A 84 -0.78 -4.11 -10.80
N ARG A 85 -2.07 -4.35 -11.02
CA ARG A 85 -3.16 -3.62 -10.34
C ARG A 85 -3.18 -3.92 -8.85
N LEU A 86 -2.98 -5.18 -8.47
CA LEU A 86 -2.89 -5.58 -7.08
C LEU A 86 -1.62 -5.04 -6.42
N ALA A 87 -0.47 -5.12 -7.08
CA ALA A 87 0.78 -4.53 -6.58
C ALA A 87 0.63 -3.03 -6.34
N SER A 88 0.01 -2.31 -7.28
CA SER A 88 -0.27 -0.88 -7.18
C SER A 88 -1.23 -0.55 -6.03
N ALA A 89 -2.29 -1.34 -5.86
CA ALA A 89 -3.25 -1.17 -4.77
C ALA A 89 -2.59 -1.38 -3.40
N LEU A 90 -1.83 -2.46 -3.24
CA LEU A 90 -1.14 -2.79 -2.00
C LEU A 90 -0.07 -1.75 -1.66
N GLY A 91 0.69 -1.27 -2.65
CA GLY A 91 1.66 -0.20 -2.45
C GLY A 91 1.00 1.12 -2.06
N LEU A 92 -0.11 1.51 -2.71
CA LEU A 92 -0.84 2.74 -2.35
C LEU A 92 -1.42 2.63 -0.94
N LEU A 93 -2.02 1.49 -0.61
CA LEU A 93 -2.50 1.20 0.74
C LEU A 93 -1.34 1.30 1.74
N SER A 94 -0.16 0.75 1.41
CA SER A 94 1.03 0.83 2.24
C SER A 94 1.45 2.26 2.54
N ILE A 95 1.41 3.17 1.56
CA ILE A 95 1.72 4.59 1.77
C ILE A 95 0.74 5.19 2.78
N GLY A 96 -0.56 4.90 2.64
CA GLY A 96 -1.59 5.36 3.58
C GLY A 96 -1.37 4.83 4.99
N ILE A 97 -1.06 3.53 5.12
CA ILE A 97 -0.78 2.88 6.41
C ILE A 97 0.45 3.49 7.07
N GLN A 98 1.55 3.67 6.34
CA GLN A 98 2.79 4.27 6.86
C GLN A 98 2.54 5.68 7.37
N ALA A 99 1.78 6.50 6.63
CA ALA A 99 1.39 7.83 7.10
C ALA A 99 0.58 7.77 8.40
N LEU A 100 -0.38 6.85 8.52
CA LEU A 100 -1.16 6.65 9.74
C LEU A 100 -0.29 6.15 10.91
N LEU A 101 0.65 5.25 10.64
CA LEU A 101 1.60 4.73 11.63
C LEU A 101 2.59 5.78 12.11
N VAL A 102 2.96 6.74 11.25
CA VAL A 102 3.72 7.90 11.68
C VAL A 102 2.83 8.74 12.59
N ILE A 103 1.65 9.16 12.14
CA ILE A 103 0.74 10.00 12.94
C ILE A 103 0.41 9.37 14.31
N SER A 104 0.31 8.04 14.38
CA SER A 104 -0.05 7.32 15.61
C SER A 104 1.01 7.38 16.72
N ILE A 105 2.26 7.74 16.43
CA ILE A 105 3.31 7.88 17.47
C ILE A 105 2.92 8.95 18.52
N TRP A 106 2.11 9.93 18.12
CA TRP A 106 1.63 11.01 19.01
C TRP A 106 0.39 10.62 19.81
N ILE A 107 -0.17 9.42 19.58
CA ILE A 107 -1.41 8.96 20.22
C ILE A 107 -1.17 7.58 20.84
N PRO A 108 -0.95 7.51 22.17
CA PRO A 108 -0.75 6.23 22.85
C PRO A 108 -1.88 5.24 22.55
N GLY A 109 -1.51 4.03 22.12
CA GLY A 109 -2.46 2.95 21.83
C GLY A 109 -3.09 2.99 20.42
N ALA A 110 -2.99 4.10 19.67
CA ALA A 110 -3.54 4.17 18.31
C ALA A 110 -2.84 3.22 17.33
N GLU A 111 -1.60 2.83 17.62
CA GLU A 111 -0.81 1.90 16.80
C GLU A 111 -1.53 0.56 16.60
N TRP A 112 -2.15 0.03 17.66
CA TRP A 112 -2.87 -1.23 17.60
C TRP A 112 -4.12 -1.13 16.71
N LEU A 113 -4.84 -0.01 16.80
CA LEU A 113 -6.00 0.26 15.94
C LEU A 113 -5.56 0.35 14.47
N VAL A 114 -4.50 1.11 14.19
CA VAL A 114 -3.95 1.22 12.84
C VAL A 114 -3.50 -0.15 12.34
N ALA A 115 -2.80 -0.94 13.15
CA ALA A 115 -2.31 -2.27 12.76
C ALA A 115 -3.45 -3.24 12.44
N ILE A 116 -4.48 -3.32 13.29
CA ILE A 116 -5.67 -4.16 13.07
C ILE A 116 -6.38 -3.73 11.78
N TRP A 117 -6.59 -2.42 11.61
CA TRP A 117 -7.28 -1.88 10.43
C TRP A 117 -6.48 -2.12 9.15
N SER A 118 -5.16 -1.96 9.22
CA SER A 118 -4.22 -2.24 8.12
C SER A 118 -4.30 -3.69 7.68
N GLY A 119 -4.28 -4.63 8.64
CA GLY A 119 -4.41 -6.06 8.36
C GLY A 119 -5.72 -6.39 7.65
N LEU A 120 -6.84 -5.84 8.14
CA LEU A 120 -8.14 -5.99 7.49
C LEU A 120 -8.14 -5.41 6.07
N ALA A 121 -7.55 -4.24 5.86
CA ALA A 121 -7.52 -3.58 4.54
C ALA A 121 -6.71 -4.40 3.53
N VAL A 122 -5.58 -4.96 3.94
CA VAL A 122 -4.77 -5.86 3.12
C VAL A 122 -5.53 -7.14 2.79
N MET A 123 -6.14 -7.79 3.79
CA MET A 123 -6.94 -9.01 3.58
C MET A 123 -8.13 -8.76 2.64
N HIS A 124 -8.80 -7.62 2.78
CA HIS A 124 -9.91 -7.23 1.92
C HIS A 124 -9.44 -7.07 0.46
N LEU A 125 -8.30 -6.43 0.21
CA LEU A 125 -7.74 -6.31 -1.14
C LEU A 125 -7.34 -7.65 -1.74
N LEU A 126 -6.71 -8.53 -0.96
CA LEU A 126 -6.35 -9.87 -1.41
C LEU A 126 -7.59 -10.71 -1.74
N SER A 127 -8.65 -10.61 -0.92
CA SER A 127 -9.93 -11.27 -1.16
C SER A 127 -10.62 -10.73 -2.43
N ASN A 128 -10.66 -9.40 -2.62
CA ASN A 128 -11.20 -8.79 -3.84
C ASN A 128 -10.46 -9.26 -5.09
N ALA A 129 -9.13 -9.32 -5.04
CA ALA A 129 -8.33 -9.84 -6.16
C ALA A 129 -8.64 -11.29 -6.48
N ASN A 130 -8.86 -12.12 -5.44
CA ASN A 130 -9.21 -13.52 -5.62
C ASN A 130 -10.62 -13.70 -6.19
N ASN A 131 -11.58 -12.88 -5.75
CA ASN A 131 -12.96 -12.90 -6.24
C ASN A 131 -13.09 -12.40 -7.68
N ASP A 132 -12.34 -11.38 -8.09
CA ASP A 132 -12.29 -10.94 -9.48
C ASP A 132 -11.75 -12.04 -10.39
N ARG A 133 -10.74 -12.81 -9.94
CA ARG A 133 -10.27 -14.00 -10.67
C ARG A 133 -11.35 -15.06 -10.79
N ALA A 134 -12.01 -15.42 -9.69
CA ALA A 134 -13.05 -16.46 -9.72
C ALA A 134 -14.22 -16.14 -10.69
N ARG A 135 -14.47 -14.85 -10.97
CA ARG A 135 -15.45 -14.41 -11.96
C ARG A 135 -14.94 -14.42 -13.40
N ALA A 136 -13.62 -14.34 -13.63
CA ALA A 136 -13.04 -14.37 -14.98
C ALA A 136 -13.04 -15.77 -15.62
N TRP A 137 -13.19 -16.82 -14.80
CA TRP A 137 -13.23 -18.23 -15.23
C TRP A 137 -14.66 -18.82 -15.33
N ARG A 138 -15.70 -18.00 -15.16
CA ARG A 138 -17.11 -18.37 -15.39
C ARG A 138 -17.62 -17.70 -16.66
#